data_AF-A0A150GYL6-F1
#
_entry.id   AF-A0A150GYL6-F1
#
_cell.length_a   1.000
_cell.length_b   1.000
_cell.length_c   1.000
_cell.angle_alpha   90.00
_cell.angle_beta   90.00
_cell.angle_gamma   90.00
#
_symmetry.space_group_name_H-M   'P 1'
#
loop_
_entity.id
_entity.type
_entity.pdbx_description
1 polymer ?
#
loop_
_entity_poly.entity_id
_entity_poly.type
_entity_poly.pdbx_seq_one_letter_code
_entity_poly.pdbx_strand_id
1 'polypeptide(L)'
;MSDGSTRVCPPPEEREAIVQRVHAVGHLGLRRTLALLQVLEVVSRFSAPAEVVTDRGGEFQGAFEQLLQQCFVDHRCTSAGHPQADGLAERMVQVVKAAIRMHCMESSSSDKWDEHLPWLAVAYRCSPQASTRYSPYELMFGVPPVVPPALRERMAEPLWPVGANTAEVYAIALQERALLLRKMVPAAAANPAP
;
A
#
# COMPACT_ATOMS: atom_id res chain seq x y z
N MET A 1 9.11 35.02 -10.35
CA MET A 1 9.90 34.53 -11.51
C MET A 1 11.03 33.69 -10.94
N SER A 2 10.91 32.36 -10.95
CA SER A 2 11.96 31.46 -10.45
C SER A 2 13.03 31.28 -11.51
N ASP A 3 14.29 31.41 -11.12
CA ASP A 3 15.45 31.23 -11.98
C ASP A 3 15.44 29.82 -12.60
N GLY A 4 15.72 29.73 -13.89
CA GLY A 4 15.65 28.48 -14.65
C GLY A 4 16.74 27.47 -14.32
N SER A 5 17.19 27.36 -13.07
CA SER A 5 18.15 26.32 -12.68
C SER A 5 17.44 24.97 -12.60
N THR A 6 17.91 24.02 -13.40
CA THR A 6 17.42 22.65 -13.36
C THR A 6 17.79 22.07 -11.99
N ARG A 7 16.79 21.74 -11.17
CA ARG A 7 17.03 21.11 -9.86
C ARG A 7 17.68 19.75 -10.08
N VAL A 8 18.99 19.68 -9.85
CA VAL A 8 19.74 18.42 -9.92
C VAL A 8 19.36 17.59 -8.69
N CYS A 9 18.91 16.36 -8.93
CA CYS A 9 18.58 15.44 -7.85
C CYS A 9 19.89 14.99 -7.18
N PRO A 10 20.09 15.24 -5.87
CA PRO A 10 21.34 14.92 -5.20
C PRO A 10 21.61 13.41 -5.20
N PRO A 11 22.88 12.98 -5.12
CA PRO A 11 23.25 11.57 -5.05
C PRO A 11 22.73 10.90 -3.76
N PRO A 12 22.52 9.56 -3.75
CA PRO A 12 21.84 8.85 -2.65
C PRO A 12 22.45 9.11 -1.27
N GLU A 13 23.77 9.18 -1.16
CA GLU A 13 24.48 9.48 0.10
C GLU A 13 24.13 10.87 0.67
N GLU A 14 23.82 11.85 -0.18
CA GLU A 14 23.50 13.22 0.24
C GLU A 14 22.01 13.41 0.55
N ARG A 15 21.14 12.53 0.05
CA ARG A 15 19.69 12.58 0.30
C ARG A 15 19.36 12.37 1.77
N GLU A 16 20.06 11.46 2.43
CA GLU A 16 19.83 11.13 3.84
C GLU A 16 20.20 12.31 4.76
N ALA A 17 21.31 12.99 4.48
CA ALA A 17 21.72 14.20 5.18
C ALA A 17 20.75 15.38 4.95
N ILE A 18 20.20 15.51 3.74
CA ILE A 18 19.17 16.51 3.44
C ILE A 18 17.88 16.21 4.20
N VAL A 19 17.43 14.96 4.22
CA VAL A 19 16.27 14.52 4.99
C VAL A 19 16.46 14.82 6.48
N GLN A 20 17.61 14.44 7.06
CA GLN A 20 17.94 14.72 8.47
C GLN A 20 18.01 16.23 8.76
N ARG A 21 18.57 17.03 7.87
CA ARG A 21 18.68 18.49 8.03
C ARG A 21 17.33 19.18 7.91
N VAL A 22 16.45 18.73 7.01
CA VAL A 22 15.05 19.20 6.92
C VAL A 22 14.27 18.83 8.19
N HIS A 23 14.53 17.66 8.77
CA HIS A 23 13.93 17.24 10.04
C HIS A 23 14.41 18.07 11.24
N ALA A 24 15.65 18.57 11.24
CA ALA A 24 16.19 19.41 12.32
C ALA A 24 15.58 20.83 12.39
N VAL A 25 14.97 21.31 11.28
CA VAL A 25 14.42 22.68 11.17
C VAL A 25 12.94 22.75 11.59
N GLY A 26 12.36 21.67 12.10
CA GLY A 26 11.06 21.72 12.77
C GLY A 26 9.85 21.96 11.86
N HIS A 27 9.98 21.80 10.54
CA HIS A 27 8.82 21.81 9.65
C HIS A 27 8.45 20.39 9.24
N LEU A 28 7.28 19.97 9.72
CA LEU A 28 6.60 18.68 9.51
C LEU A 28 7.16 17.54 10.39
N GLY A 29 6.41 17.17 11.42
CA GLY A 29 6.72 15.99 12.25
C GLY A 29 6.77 14.71 11.40
N LEU A 30 7.54 13.71 11.86
CA LEU A 30 7.85 12.46 11.15
C LEU A 30 6.67 11.85 10.38
N ARG A 31 5.49 11.80 11.01
CA ARG A 31 4.26 11.26 10.40
C ARG A 31 3.85 11.97 9.12
N ARG A 32 3.98 13.30 9.07
CA ARG A 32 3.62 14.11 7.90
C ARG A 32 4.62 13.89 6.76
N THR A 33 5.91 13.85 7.06
CA THR A 33 6.94 13.58 6.05
C THR A 33 6.78 12.20 5.43
N LEU A 34 6.49 11.18 6.24
CA LEU A 34 6.23 9.82 5.75
C LEU A 34 4.98 9.76 4.87
N ALA A 35 3.89 10.43 5.26
CA ALA A 35 2.68 10.49 4.45
C ALA A 35 2.92 11.16 3.08
N LEU A 36 3.68 12.25 3.04
CA LEU A 36 4.05 12.92 1.79
C LEU A 36 4.89 12.02 0.88
N LEU A 37 5.88 11.32 1.44
CA LEU A 37 6.71 10.38 0.68
C LEU A 37 5.89 9.22 0.11
N GLN A 38 4.95 8.68 0.89
CA GLN A 38 4.05 7.61 0.43
C GLN A 38 3.15 8.07 -0.72
N VAL A 39 2.60 9.29 -0.66
CA VAL A 39 1.81 9.84 -1.77
C VAL A 39 2.67 10.00 -3.02
N LEU A 40 3.88 10.54 -2.91
CA LEU A 40 4.79 10.67 -4.05
C LEU A 40 5.18 9.32 -4.65
N GLU A 41 5.36 8.29 -3.82
CA GLU A 41 5.64 6.93 -4.27
C GLU A 41 4.44 6.31 -5.02
N VAL A 42 3.21 6.58 -4.57
CA VAL A 42 1.99 6.15 -5.26
C VAL A 42 1.82 6.91 -6.57
N VAL A 43 1.92 8.25 -6.55
CA VAL A 43 1.75 9.11 -7.73
C VAL A 43 2.79 8.79 -8.81
N SER A 44 4.05 8.56 -8.41
CA SER A 44 5.10 8.22 -9.38
C SER A 44 4.91 6.84 -10.03
N ARG A 45 4.24 5.90 -9.36
CA ARG A 45 4.01 4.54 -9.89
C ARG A 45 2.70 4.40 -10.65
N PHE A 46 1.64 5.06 -10.19
CA PHE A 46 0.27 4.86 -10.68
C PHE A 46 -0.36 6.11 -11.29
N SER A 47 0.39 7.21 -11.41
CA SER A 47 -0.13 8.56 -11.68
C SER A 47 -0.96 9.13 -10.52
N ALA A 48 -1.20 10.44 -10.57
CA ALA A 48 -2.09 11.11 -9.64
C ALA A 48 -3.55 10.68 -9.88
N PRO A 49 -4.29 10.29 -8.82
CA PRO A 49 -5.72 10.02 -8.94
C PRO A 49 -6.50 11.31 -9.19
N ALA A 50 -7.70 11.21 -9.75
CA ALA A 50 -8.56 12.38 -9.95
C ALA A 50 -9.08 12.96 -8.62
N GLU A 51 -9.47 12.09 -7.69
CA GLU A 51 -9.88 12.49 -6.33
C GLU A 51 -9.28 11.57 -5.27
N VAL A 52 -9.07 12.12 -4.07
CA VAL A 52 -8.75 11.38 -2.85
C VAL A 52 -9.78 11.72 -1.80
N VAL A 53 -10.42 10.69 -1.24
CA VAL A 53 -11.40 10.83 -0.16
C VAL A 53 -10.73 10.46 1.15
N THR A 54 -10.77 11.35 2.15
CA THR A 54 -10.25 11.08 3.51
C THR A 54 -11.28 11.39 4.58
N ASP A 55 -11.05 10.90 5.78
CA ASP A 55 -11.73 11.40 6.96
C ASP A 55 -11.28 12.83 7.31
N ARG A 56 -11.83 13.39 8.40
CA ARG A 56 -11.50 14.74 8.91
C ARG A 56 -10.32 14.75 9.88
N GLY A 57 -9.46 13.72 9.84
CA GLY A 57 -8.24 13.66 10.64
C GLY A 57 -7.33 14.86 10.37
N GLY A 58 -6.73 15.41 11.44
CA GLY A 58 -5.83 16.57 11.34
C GLY A 58 -4.54 16.28 10.57
N GLU A 59 -4.22 15.00 10.34
CA GLU A 59 -3.12 14.52 9.52
C GLU A 59 -3.33 14.74 8.02
N PHE A 60 -4.58 14.81 7.55
CA PHE A 60 -4.92 15.04 6.15
C PHE A 60 -5.08 16.53 5.81
N GLN A 61 -4.91 17.42 6.78
CA GLN A 61 -4.99 18.86 6.58
C GLN A 61 -3.60 19.50 6.41
N GLY A 62 -3.56 20.71 5.86
CA GLY A 62 -2.33 21.50 5.75
C GLY A 62 -1.39 20.95 4.68
N ALA A 63 -0.29 20.31 5.06
CA ALA A 63 0.74 19.88 4.10
C ALA A 63 0.28 18.75 3.17
N PHE A 64 -0.58 17.86 3.66
CA PHE A 64 -1.15 16.79 2.82
C PHE A 64 -2.08 17.38 1.76
N GLU A 65 -2.98 18.28 2.16
CA GLU A 65 -3.86 19.02 1.26
C GLU A 65 -3.06 19.84 0.23
N GLN A 66 -1.99 20.52 0.65
CA GLN A 66 -1.08 21.23 -0.25
C GLN A 66 -0.40 20.30 -1.27
N LEU A 67 0.01 19.10 -0.85
CA LEU A 67 0.58 18.10 -1.77
C LEU A 67 -0.45 17.65 -2.80
N LEU A 68 -1.67 17.33 -2.37
CA LEU A 68 -2.74 16.93 -3.28
C LEU A 68 -3.05 18.03 -4.30
N GLN A 69 -3.11 19.29 -3.86
CA GLN A 69 -3.26 20.44 -4.75
C GLN A 69 -2.11 20.57 -5.76
N GLN A 70 -0.86 20.36 -5.34
CA GLN A 70 0.31 20.36 -6.23
C GLN A 70 0.29 19.22 -7.26
N CYS A 71 -0.35 18.09 -6.91
CA CYS A 71 -0.55 16.96 -7.78
C CYS A 71 -1.85 17.04 -8.61
N PHE A 72 -2.59 18.15 -8.56
CA PHE A 72 -3.89 18.33 -9.21
C PHE A 72 -4.94 17.27 -8.81
N VAL A 73 -4.90 16.81 -7.56
CA VAL A 73 -5.83 15.83 -6.99
C VAL A 73 -6.94 16.57 -6.23
N ASP A 74 -8.20 16.25 -6.52
CA ASP A 74 -9.36 16.76 -5.78
C ASP A 74 -9.44 16.10 -4.39
N HIS A 75 -9.18 16.86 -3.32
CA HIS A 75 -9.24 16.34 -1.95
C HIS A 75 -10.65 16.50 -1.39
N ARG A 76 -11.32 15.38 -1.11
CA ARG A 76 -12.67 15.34 -0.54
C ARG A 76 -12.65 14.79 0.87
N CYS A 77 -13.18 15.57 1.80
CA CYS A 77 -13.36 15.09 3.17
C CYS A 77 -14.74 14.46 3.32
N THR A 78 -14.81 13.27 3.91
CA THR A 78 -16.10 12.64 4.23
C THR A 78 -16.93 13.56 5.15
N SER A 79 -18.24 13.63 4.91
CA SER A 79 -19.16 14.28 5.84
C SER A 79 -19.37 13.37 7.05
N ALA A 80 -19.58 13.96 8.23
CA ALA A 80 -19.99 13.20 9.40
C ALA A 80 -21.32 12.49 9.07
N GLY A 81 -21.26 11.19 8.80
CA GLY A 81 -22.44 10.37 8.47
C GLY A 81 -22.47 9.70 7.08
N HIS A 82 -21.42 9.79 6.24
CA HIS A 82 -21.35 9.03 4.97
C HIS A 82 -20.20 7.99 4.93
N PRO A 83 -20.30 6.90 5.72
CA PRO A 83 -19.28 5.85 5.81
C PRO A 83 -19.19 4.94 4.58
N GLN A 84 -19.96 5.16 3.51
CA GLN A 84 -19.89 4.30 2.31
C GLN A 84 -18.58 4.46 1.53
N ALA A 85 -18.02 5.67 1.45
CA ALA A 85 -16.74 5.92 0.78
C ALA A 85 -15.56 5.36 1.57
N ASP A 86 -15.59 5.51 2.90
CA ASP A 86 -14.52 5.04 3.79
C ASP A 86 -14.66 3.54 4.12
N GLY A 87 -15.87 3.00 4.11
CA GLY A 87 -16.14 1.64 4.58
C GLY A 87 -15.46 0.52 3.78
N LEU A 88 -15.02 0.77 2.55
CA LEU A 88 -14.16 -0.17 1.81
C LEU A 88 -12.71 -0.10 2.29
N ALA A 89 -12.18 1.11 2.47
CA ALA A 89 -10.84 1.33 3.01
C ALA A 89 -10.74 0.82 4.45
N GLU A 90 -11.71 1.15 5.32
CA GLU A 90 -11.82 0.67 6.70
C GLU A 90 -11.85 -0.85 6.77
N ARG A 91 -12.69 -1.51 5.95
CA ARG A 91 -12.74 -2.98 5.89
C ARG A 91 -11.39 -3.56 5.50
N MET A 92 -10.73 -3.00 4.49
CA MET A 92 -9.41 -3.49 4.07
C MET A 92 -8.37 -3.28 5.18
N VAL A 93 -8.39 -2.12 5.85
CA VAL A 93 -7.51 -1.82 6.98
C VAL A 93 -7.72 -2.82 8.13
N GLN A 94 -8.97 -3.17 8.44
CA GLN A 94 -9.28 -4.18 9.47
C GLN A 94 -8.70 -5.55 9.11
N VAL A 95 -8.77 -5.94 7.84
CA VAL A 95 -8.27 -7.22 7.34
C VAL A 95 -6.74 -7.27 7.42
N VAL A 96 -6.07 -6.21 6.96
CA VAL A 96 -4.61 -6.12 7.06
C VAL A 96 -4.17 -6.16 8.53
N LYS A 97 -4.85 -5.43 9.41
CA LYS A 97 -4.58 -5.46 10.86
C LYS A 97 -4.75 -6.86 11.44
N ALA A 98 -5.80 -7.59 11.05
CA ALA A 98 -6.02 -8.95 11.50
C ALA A 98 -4.92 -9.91 10.99
N ALA A 99 -4.53 -9.81 9.71
CA ALA A 99 -3.46 -10.64 9.14
C ALA A 99 -2.10 -10.37 9.80
N ILE A 100 -1.78 -9.10 10.08
CA ILE A 100 -0.58 -8.72 10.83
C ILE A 100 -0.60 -9.32 12.25
N ARG A 101 -1.73 -9.21 12.96
CA ARG A 101 -1.85 -9.79 14.31
C ARG A 101 -1.60 -11.29 14.30
N MET A 102 -2.16 -12.02 13.34
CA MET A 102 -1.90 -13.45 13.17
C MET A 102 -0.41 -13.70 12.95
N HIS A 103 0.24 -12.94 12.07
CA HIS A 103 1.68 -13.08 11.81
C HIS A 103 2.52 -12.86 13.07
N CYS A 104 2.23 -11.82 13.86
CA CYS A 104 2.96 -11.53 15.09
C CYS A 104 2.78 -12.64 16.15
N MET A 105 1.59 -13.23 16.23
CA MET A 105 1.30 -14.35 17.13
C MET A 105 2.07 -15.61 16.72
N GLU A 106 2.09 -15.95 15.43
CA GLU A 106 2.78 -17.15 14.91
C GLU A 106 4.30 -17.03 14.99
N SER A 107 4.85 -15.86 14.67
CA SER A 107 6.29 -15.63 14.64
C SER A 107 6.92 -15.36 16.02
N SER A 108 6.09 -15.18 17.06
CA SER A 108 6.54 -14.73 18.40
C SER A 108 7.41 -13.47 18.36
N SER A 109 7.26 -12.64 17.32
CA SER A 109 8.03 -11.42 17.11
C SER A 109 7.08 -10.31 16.66
N SER A 110 6.81 -9.37 17.58
CA SER A 110 6.00 -8.18 17.28
C SER A 110 6.74 -7.17 16.41
N ASP A 111 8.06 -7.27 16.31
CA ASP A 111 8.90 -6.16 15.84
C ASP A 111 9.18 -6.20 14.33
N LYS A 112 8.74 -7.26 13.65
CA LYS A 112 9.00 -7.50 12.21
C LYS A 112 7.72 -7.53 11.36
N TRP A 113 6.66 -6.91 11.85
CA TRP A 113 5.38 -6.89 11.16
C TRP A 113 5.44 -6.13 9.82
N ASP A 114 6.30 -5.12 9.76
CA ASP A 114 6.55 -4.26 8.60
C ASP A 114 7.27 -5.02 7.47
N GLU A 115 8.19 -5.94 7.80
CA GLU A 115 8.80 -6.85 6.81
C GLU A 115 7.78 -7.80 6.16
N HIS A 116 6.66 -8.08 6.85
CA HIS A 116 5.59 -8.94 6.33
C HIS A 116 4.57 -8.19 5.47
N LEU A 117 4.45 -6.87 5.64
CA LEU A 117 3.47 -6.05 4.95
C LEU A 117 3.56 -6.11 3.40
N PRO A 118 4.77 -6.11 2.78
CA PRO A 118 4.89 -6.27 1.32
C PRO A 118 4.30 -7.59 0.82
N TRP A 119 4.43 -8.68 1.59
CA TRP A 119 3.89 -10.00 1.24
C TRP A 119 2.36 -10.00 1.27
N LEU A 120 1.76 -9.34 2.26
CA LEU A 120 0.32 -9.12 2.29
C LEU A 120 -0.15 -8.26 1.11
N ALA A 121 0.57 -7.20 0.78
CA ALA A 121 0.22 -6.31 -0.32
C ALA A 121 0.24 -7.02 -1.68
N VAL A 122 1.29 -7.82 -1.97
CA VAL A 122 1.36 -8.58 -3.23
C VAL A 122 0.34 -9.70 -3.26
N ALA A 123 0.09 -10.38 -2.13
CA ALA A 123 -0.96 -11.41 -2.05
C ALA A 123 -2.33 -10.83 -2.38
N TYR A 124 -2.67 -9.65 -1.84
CA TYR A 124 -3.92 -8.96 -2.17
C TYR A 124 -3.98 -8.53 -3.63
N ARG A 125 -2.94 -7.85 -4.13
CA ARG A 125 -2.90 -7.31 -5.50
C ARG A 125 -2.99 -8.37 -6.59
N CYS A 126 -2.40 -9.55 -6.36
CA CYS A 126 -2.36 -10.64 -7.33
C CYS A 126 -3.54 -11.62 -7.18
N SER A 127 -4.48 -11.35 -6.28
CA SER A 127 -5.60 -12.24 -6.01
C SER A 127 -6.92 -11.68 -6.55
N PRO A 128 -7.70 -12.46 -7.31
CA PRO A 128 -9.02 -12.07 -7.78
C PRO A 128 -9.96 -11.73 -6.62
N GLN A 129 -10.71 -10.64 -6.77
CA GLN A 129 -11.73 -10.26 -5.79
C GLN A 129 -13.07 -10.90 -6.15
N ALA A 130 -13.85 -11.33 -5.15
CA ALA A 130 -15.12 -12.01 -5.42
C ALA A 130 -16.13 -11.13 -6.18
N SER A 131 -16.11 -9.82 -5.93
CA SER A 131 -17.01 -8.83 -6.56
C SER A 131 -16.66 -8.53 -8.01
N THR A 132 -15.37 -8.38 -8.33
CA THR A 132 -14.91 -7.99 -9.68
C THR A 132 -14.51 -9.18 -10.52
N ARG A 133 -14.24 -10.34 -9.91
CA ARG A 133 -13.65 -11.55 -10.52
C ARG A 133 -12.23 -11.36 -11.07
N TYR A 134 -11.67 -10.16 -10.96
CA TYR A 134 -10.32 -9.79 -11.39
C TYR A 134 -9.47 -9.40 -10.18
N SER A 135 -8.16 -9.57 -10.30
CA SER A 135 -7.21 -9.08 -9.32
C SER A 135 -7.06 -7.55 -9.40
N PRO A 136 -6.76 -6.86 -8.29
CA PRO A 136 -6.48 -5.43 -8.34
C PRO A 136 -5.35 -5.07 -9.33
N TYR A 137 -4.36 -5.97 -9.50
CA TYR A 137 -3.31 -5.81 -10.49
C TYR A 137 -3.85 -5.81 -11.93
N GLU A 138 -4.73 -6.75 -12.27
CA GLU A 138 -5.39 -6.79 -13.58
C GLU A 138 -6.22 -5.55 -13.86
N LEU A 139 -6.99 -5.10 -12.86
CA LEU A 139 -7.81 -3.90 -13.01
C LEU A 139 -6.97 -2.63 -13.21
N MET A 140 -5.77 -2.58 -12.62
CA MET A 140 -4.87 -1.44 -12.74
C MET A 140 -4.07 -1.44 -14.05
N PHE A 141 -3.55 -2.59 -14.47
CA PHE A 141 -2.60 -2.68 -15.58
C PHE A 141 -3.14 -3.35 -16.85
N GLY A 142 -4.36 -3.90 -16.80
CA GLY A 142 -4.99 -4.60 -17.93
C GLY A 142 -4.35 -5.95 -18.28
N VAL A 143 -3.43 -6.46 -17.45
CA VAL A 143 -2.71 -7.72 -17.66
C VAL A 143 -2.72 -8.59 -16.39
N PRO A 144 -2.77 -9.93 -16.53
CA PRO A 144 -2.74 -10.84 -15.38
C PRO A 144 -1.42 -10.74 -14.62
N PRO A 145 -1.42 -10.84 -13.28
CA PRO A 145 -0.20 -10.84 -12.50
C PRO A 145 0.65 -12.08 -12.82
N VAL A 146 1.96 -11.88 -12.94
CA VAL A 146 2.90 -13.00 -13.05
C VAL A 146 3.10 -13.60 -11.66
N VAL A 147 2.57 -14.81 -11.47
CA VAL A 147 2.71 -15.58 -10.24
C VAL A 147 3.53 -16.84 -10.50
N PRO A 148 4.28 -17.35 -9.51
CA PRO A 148 5.01 -18.61 -9.66
C PRO A 148 4.08 -19.72 -10.18
N PRO A 149 4.52 -20.56 -11.15
CA PRO A 149 3.66 -21.59 -11.74
C PRO A 149 2.97 -22.50 -10.71
N ALA A 150 3.68 -22.83 -9.63
CA ALA A 150 3.17 -23.64 -8.51
C ALA A 150 2.02 -22.99 -7.73
N LEU A 151 1.85 -21.67 -7.82
CA LEU A 151 0.79 -20.92 -7.15
C LEU A 151 -0.37 -20.54 -8.07
N ARG A 152 -0.28 -20.83 -9.38
CA ARG A 152 -1.25 -20.35 -10.37
C ARG A 152 -2.68 -20.76 -10.05
N GLU A 153 -2.92 -22.02 -9.72
CA GLU A 153 -4.27 -22.52 -9.37
C GLU A 153 -4.81 -21.82 -8.13
N ARG A 154 -4.00 -21.75 -7.07
CA ARG A 154 -4.40 -21.10 -5.81
C ARG A 154 -4.68 -19.61 -5.98
N MET A 155 -3.90 -18.93 -6.81
CA MET A 155 -4.05 -17.49 -7.05
C MET A 155 -5.12 -17.17 -8.10
N ALA A 156 -5.59 -18.16 -8.86
CA ALA A 156 -6.74 -18.00 -9.76
C ALA A 156 -8.08 -18.00 -9.00
N GLU A 157 -8.11 -18.58 -7.80
CA GLU A 157 -9.31 -18.56 -6.95
C GLU A 157 -9.53 -17.16 -6.34
N PRO A 158 -10.80 -16.72 -6.20
CA PRO A 158 -11.10 -15.51 -5.44
C PRO A 158 -10.48 -15.56 -4.04
N LEU A 159 -9.90 -14.44 -3.60
CA LEU A 159 -9.33 -14.33 -2.26
C LEU A 159 -10.37 -14.58 -1.16
N TRP A 160 -11.64 -14.37 -1.50
CA TRP A 160 -12.78 -14.46 -0.61
C TRP A 160 -13.79 -15.51 -1.11
N PRO A 161 -14.17 -16.48 -0.26
CA PRO A 161 -15.27 -17.38 -0.57
C PRO A 161 -16.61 -16.65 -0.51
N VAL A 162 -17.45 -16.87 -1.51
CA VAL A 162 -18.79 -16.25 -1.61
C VAL A 162 -19.63 -16.65 -0.39
N GLY A 163 -19.98 -15.69 0.46
CA GLY A 163 -20.87 -15.90 1.62
C GLY A 163 -20.21 -15.87 3.01
N ALA A 164 -18.88 -15.84 3.12
CA ALA A 164 -18.24 -15.38 4.36
C ALA A 164 -18.52 -13.88 4.55
N ASN A 165 -18.47 -13.34 5.78
CA ASN A 165 -18.68 -11.90 6.05
C ASN A 165 -17.76 -11.33 7.16
N THR A 166 -16.76 -12.09 7.61
CA THR A 166 -15.88 -11.65 8.70
C THR A 166 -14.48 -11.29 8.20
N ALA A 167 -13.93 -10.19 8.69
CA ALA A 167 -12.56 -9.75 8.39
C ALA A 167 -11.50 -10.81 8.73
N GLU A 168 -11.78 -11.68 9.71
CA GLU A 168 -10.89 -12.76 10.15
C GLU A 168 -10.69 -13.84 9.07
N VAL A 169 -11.78 -14.31 8.45
CA VAL A 169 -11.70 -15.29 7.35
C VAL A 169 -10.86 -14.73 6.21
N TYR A 170 -11.02 -13.42 5.95
CA TYR A 170 -10.27 -12.76 4.91
C TYR A 170 -8.79 -12.63 5.26
N ALA A 171 -8.50 -12.30 6.51
CA ALA A 171 -7.14 -12.21 7.03
C ALA A 171 -6.43 -13.56 6.94
N ILE A 172 -7.11 -14.67 7.25
CA ILE A 172 -6.55 -16.03 7.13
C ILE A 172 -6.17 -16.32 5.67
N ALA A 173 -7.10 -16.14 4.72
CA ALA A 173 -6.84 -16.40 3.30
C ALA A 173 -5.71 -15.52 2.74
N LEU A 174 -5.67 -14.25 3.15
CA LEU A 174 -4.62 -13.31 2.77
C LEU A 174 -3.26 -13.73 3.35
N GLN A 175 -3.23 -14.13 4.62
CA GLN A 175 -2.05 -14.59 5.33
C GLN A 175 -1.47 -15.86 4.67
N GLU A 176 -2.30 -16.85 4.37
CA GLU A 176 -1.88 -18.07 3.69
C GLU A 176 -1.22 -17.78 2.34
N ARG A 177 -1.83 -16.91 1.51
CA ARG A 177 -1.25 -16.52 0.22
C ARG A 177 0.04 -15.74 0.38
N ALA A 178 0.12 -14.85 1.37
CA ALA A 178 1.33 -14.10 1.66
C ALA A 178 2.48 -15.04 2.06
N LEU A 179 2.22 -16.04 2.89
CA LEU A 179 3.20 -17.05 3.30
C LEU A 179 3.65 -17.93 2.12
N LEU A 180 2.73 -18.33 1.24
CA LEU A 180 3.05 -19.08 0.03
C LEU A 180 3.96 -18.27 -0.91
N LEU A 181 3.65 -16.99 -1.13
CA LEU A 181 4.48 -16.10 -1.93
C LEU A 181 5.85 -15.88 -1.28
N ARG A 182 5.89 -15.63 0.03
CA ARG A 182 7.15 -15.49 0.78
C ARG A 182 8.02 -16.73 0.71
N LYS A 183 7.44 -17.93 0.63
CA LYS A 183 8.20 -19.18 0.50
C LYS A 183 8.75 -19.37 -0.92
N MET A 184 8.02 -18.95 -1.95
CA MET A 184 8.32 -19.26 -3.36
C MET A 184 9.11 -18.17 -4.09
N VAL A 185 8.93 -16.90 -3.73
CA VAL A 185 9.63 -15.77 -4.36
C VAL A 185 11.14 -15.71 -4.05
N PRO A 186 11.65 -16.04 -2.85
CA PRO A 186 13.10 -16.12 -2.64
C PRO A 186 13.77 -17.22 -3.49
N ALA A 187 13.05 -18.25 -3.94
CA ALA A 187 13.58 -19.22 -4.91
C ALA A 187 13.75 -18.62 -6.32
N ALA A 188 12.97 -17.59 -6.68
CA ALA A 188 13.13 -16.86 -7.94
C ALA A 188 14.22 -15.77 -7.87
N ALA A 189 14.42 -15.15 -6.71
CA ALA A 189 15.49 -14.17 -6.48
C ALA A 189 16.87 -14.83 -6.28
N ALA A 190 16.91 -16.09 -5.84
CA ALA A 190 18.13 -16.91 -5.76
C ALA A 190 18.50 -17.59 -7.08
N ASN A 191 17.79 -17.30 -8.18
CA ASN A 191 18.19 -17.76 -9.49
C ASN A 191 19.31 -16.82 -9.97
N PRO A 192 20.59 -17.24 -9.99
CA PRO A 192 21.59 -16.46 -10.71
C PRO A 192 21.10 -16.38 -12.15
N ALA A 193 20.87 -15.16 -12.64
CA ALA A 193 20.62 -14.95 -14.06
C ALA A 193 21.76 -15.61 -14.87
N PRO A 194 21.48 -16.15 -16.07
CA PRO A 194 22.44 -16.90 -16.88
C PRO A 194 23.71 -16.10 -17.22
#